data_AF-A0A7W6SJI0-F1
#
_entry.id   AF-A0A7W6SJI0-F1
#
_cell.length_a   1.000
_cell.length_b   1.000
_cell.length_c   1.000
_cell.angle_alpha   90.00
_cell.angle_beta   90.00
_cell.angle_gamma   90.00
#
_symmetry.space_group_name_H-M   'P 1'
#
loop_
_entity.id
_entity.type
_entity.pdbx_description
1 polymer ?
#
loop_
_entity_poly.entity_id
_entity_poly.type
_entity_poly.pdbx_seq_one_letter_code
_entity_poly.pdbx_strand_id
1 'polypeptide(L)' 'MHSITSCTGCGHALVPMLTAKGRAQLSCLWCEGIDARAVDMAKWADSPSGKPERTVRQSFE' A
#
# COMPACT_ATOMS: atom_id res chain seq x y z
N MET A 1 -16.35 14.27 0.06
CA MET A 1 -16.39 13.19 -0.96
C MET A 1 -15.05 13.20 -1.69
N HIS A 2 -14.25 12.13 -1.55
CA HIS A 2 -13.03 12.00 -2.35
C HIS A 2 -13.46 11.59 -3.77
N SER A 3 -13.11 12.38 -4.78
CA SER A 3 -13.37 12.04 -6.18
C SER A 3 -12.51 10.83 -6.56
N ILE A 4 -13.11 9.65 -6.63
CA ILE A 4 -12.43 8.44 -7.09
C ILE A 4 -12.17 8.62 -8.59
N THR A 5 -10.89 8.58 -8.97
CA THR A 5 -10.50 8.63 -10.38
C THR A 5 -10.47 7.21 -10.93
N SER A 6 -11.15 6.97 -12.05
CA SER A 6 -11.26 5.62 -12.65
C SER A 6 -10.43 5.50 -13.92
N CYS A 7 -9.97 4.28 -14.20
CA CYS A 7 -9.27 3.93 -15.43
C CYS A 7 -10.22 4.01 -16.63
N THR A 8 -9.79 4.66 -17.71
CA THR A 8 -10.55 4.75 -18.96
C THR A 8 -10.61 3.44 -19.73
N GLY A 9 -9.70 2.49 -19.47
CA GLY A 9 -9.65 1.18 -20.12
C GLY A 9 -10.57 0.13 -19.48
N CYS A 10 -10.48 -0.06 -18.16
CA CYS A 10 -11.21 -1.11 -17.44
C CYS A 10 -12.24 -0.60 -16.42
N GLY A 11 -12.40 0.71 -16.26
CA GLY A 11 -13.40 1.32 -15.37
C GLY A 11 -13.08 1.24 -13.86
N HIS A 12 -12.06 0.51 -13.46
CA HIS A 12 -11.70 0.37 -12.05
C HIS A 12 -10.97 1.58 -11.49
N ALA A 13 -11.04 1.76 -10.17
CA ALA A 13 -10.36 2.85 -9.47
C ALA A 13 -8.85 2.82 -9.71
N LEU A 14 -8.28 3.98 -10.01
CA LEU A 14 -6.83 4.17 -10.07
C LEU A 14 -6.27 4.26 -8.66
N VAL A 15 -5.07 3.72 -8.48
CA VAL A 15 -4.34 3.79 -7.21
C VAL A 15 -3.14 4.72 -7.33
N PRO A 16 -2.85 5.53 -6.30
CA PRO A 16 -1.64 6.34 -6.26
C PRO A 16 -0.42 5.44 -5.99
N MET A 17 0.48 5.37 -6.96
CA MET A 17 1.77 4.67 -6.89
C MET A 17 2.91 5.68 -6.76
N LEU A 18 3.86 5.39 -5.86
CA LEU A 18 5.06 6.21 -5.71
C LEU A 18 6.05 5.92 -6.84
N THR A 19 6.49 6.98 -7.51
CA THR A 19 7.54 6.91 -8.52
C THR A 19 8.92 7.04 -7.87
N ALA A 20 9.98 6.63 -8.56
CA ALA A 20 11.38 6.81 -8.12
C ALA A 20 11.76 8.27 -7.84
N LYS A 21 10.97 9.23 -8.37
CA LYS A 21 11.14 10.67 -8.12
C LYS A 21 10.39 11.16 -6.87
N GLY A 22 9.83 10.26 -6.07
CA GLY A 22 9.06 10.56 -4.85
C GLY A 22 7.69 11.19 -5.10
N ARG A 23 7.22 11.21 -6.35
CA ARG A 23 5.88 11.73 -6.69
C ARG A 23 4.88 10.60 -6.77
N ALA A 24 3.68 10.83 -6.26
CA ALA A 24 2.55 9.94 -6.44
C ALA A 24 1.95 10.13 -7.84
N GLN A 25 1.80 9.05 -8.59
CA GLN A 25 1.14 9.00 -9.88
C GLN A 25 0.00 7.99 -9.83
N LEU A 26 -1.13 8.30 -10.45
CA LEU A 26 -2.24 7.36 -10.56
C LEU A 26 -1.95 6.30 -11.63
N SER A 27 -2.05 5.04 -11.25
CA SER A 27 -1.80 3.87 -12.10
C SER A 27 -2.96 2.88 -12.01
N CYS A 28 -3.19 2.14 -13.10
CA CYS A 28 -4.24 1.12 -13.16
C CYS A 28 -3.63 -0.27 -13.07
N LEU A 29 -3.61 -0.85 -11.86
CA LEU A 29 -2.97 -2.14 -11.64
C LEU A 29 -3.66 -3.31 -12.35
N TRP A 30 -4.92 -3.15 -12.75
CA TRP A 30 -5.64 -4.18 -13.51
C TRP A 30 -5.27 -4.20 -14.99
N CYS A 31 -5.07 -3.03 -15.61
CA CYS A 31 -4.60 -2.97 -16.99
C CYS A 31 -3.10 -3.21 -17.09
N GLU A 32 -2.33 -2.77 -16.11
CA GLU A 32 -0.87 -2.94 -16.06
C GLU A 32 -0.44 -4.37 -15.74
N GLY A 33 -1.39 -5.29 -15.53
CA GLY A 33 -1.11 -6.72 -15.40
C GLY A 33 -0.20 -7.02 -14.20
N ILE A 34 -0.41 -6.32 -13.08
CA ILE A 34 0.35 -6.62 -11.87
C ILE A 34 0.02 -8.04 -11.46
N ASP A 35 1.05 -8.89 -11.40
CA ASP A 35 0.98 -10.25 -10.89
C ASP A 35 0.20 -10.22 -9.57
N ALA A 36 -0.93 -10.94 -9.53
CA ALA A 36 -1.83 -10.95 -8.38
C ALA A 36 -1.08 -11.28 -7.08
N ARG A 37 0.07 -11.97 -7.16
CA ARG A 37 0.97 -12.18 -6.01
C ARG A 37 1.54 -10.89 -5.43
N ALA A 38 1.94 -9.92 -6.24
CA ALA A 38 2.48 -8.66 -5.76
C ALA A 38 1.42 -7.80 -5.05
N VAL A 39 0.17 -7.85 -5.54
CA VAL A 39 -0.99 -7.20 -4.91
C VAL A 39 -1.34 -7.89 -3.58
N ASP A 40 -1.25 -9.22 -3.52
CA ASP A 40 -1.50 -9.98 -2.29
C ASP A 40 -0.41 -9.74 -1.23
N MET A 41 0.86 -9.65 -1.64
CA MET A 41 1.98 -9.32 -0.76
C MET A 41 1.87 -7.89 -0.17
N ALA A 42 1.22 -6.96 -0.87
CA ALA A 42 0.94 -5.62 -0.35
C ALA A 42 -0.12 -5.61 0.76
N LYS A 43 -0.99 -6.63 0.85
CA LYS A 43 -1.98 -6.74 1.94
C LYS A 43 -1.36 -7.10 3.28
N TRP A 44 -0.15 -7.68 3.31
CA TRP A 44 0.56 -8.01 4.55
C TRP A 44 1.22 -6.81 5.22
N ALA A 45 1.29 -5.64 4.57
CA ALA A 45 1.89 -4.44 5.15
C ALA A 45 1.00 -3.76 6.22
N ASP A 46 -0.28 -4.12 6.32
CA ASP A 46 -1.25 -3.53 7.25
C ASP A 46 -1.61 -4.41 8.46
N SER A 47 -0.70 -5.26 8.94
CA SER A 47 -0.89 -5.92 10.24
C SER A 47 0.22 -5.61 11.25
N PRO A 48 0.18 -4.45 11.92
CA PRO A 48 0.79 -4.32 13.25
C PRO A 48 -0.15 -4.96 14.29
N SER A 49 -0.56 -6.21 14.09
CA SER A 49 -1.34 -6.97 15.08
C SER A 49 -0.40 -7.62 16.08
N GLY A 50 0.33 -6.76 16.76
CA GLY A 50 1.11 -7.06 17.95
C GLY A 50 1.46 -5.71 18.54
N LYS A 51 0.70 -5.26 19.55
CA LYS A 51 1.13 -4.12 20.37
C LYS A 51 2.58 -4.41 20.79
N PRO A 52 3.54 -3.48 20.64
CA PRO A 52 4.84 -3.69 21.27
C PRO A 52 4.57 -3.82 22.77
N GLU A 53 4.92 -4.98 23.33
CA GLU A 53 4.81 -5.21 24.76
C GLU A 53 5.68 -4.15 25.45
N ARG A 54 5.03 -3.23 26.16
CA ARG A 54 5.73 -2.17 26.88
C ARG A 54 6.13 -2.73 28.24
N THR A 55 7.34 -3.25 28.39
CA THR A 55 8.05 -3.40 29.69
C THR A 55 9.45 -3.99 29.43
N VAL A 56 10.59 -3.57 30.01
CA VAL A 56 10.98 -2.65 31.10
C VAL A 56 12.35 -2.05 30.69
N ARG A 57 12.69 -0.80 31.08
CA ARG A 57 14.08 -0.30 31.03
C ARG A 57 14.94 -1.24 31.88
N GLN A 58 15.77 -2.09 31.27
CA GLN A 58 16.83 -2.78 31.99
C GLN A 58 17.79 -1.71 32.52
N SER A 59 17.79 -1.52 33.84
CA SER A 59 18.89 -0.84 34.51
C SER A 59 20.08 -1.79 34.40
N PHE A 60 21.11 -1.39 33.66
CA PHE A 60 22.39 -2.10 33.68
C PHE A 60 23.12 -1.65 34.95
N GLU A 61 23.00 -2.44 36.02
CA GLU A 61 23.91 -2.43 37.17
C GLU A 61 24.29 -3.87 37.51
#